data_AF-A0A971SJV9-F1
#
_entry.id   AF-A0A971SJV9-F1
#
_cell.length_a   1.000
_cell.length_b   1.000
_cell.length_c   1.000
_cell.angle_alpha   90.00
_cell.angle_beta   90.00
_cell.angle_gamma   90.00
#
_symmetry.space_group_name_H-M   'P 1'
#
loop_
_entity.id
_entity.type
_entity.pdbx_description
1 polymer ?
#
loop_
_entity_poly.entity_id
_entity_poly.type
_entity_poly.pdbx_seq_one_letter_code
_entity_poly.pdbx_strand_id
1 'polypeptide(L)'
;MKGVFSRDGESFTSSMSLIVSLLIRYPEIATLKLNPADSSLIFSFIFRHKFAAEEKKAFREELKMSLEALAFLDQVKPEIIELSFKKQGALTFLEIKRDIASFSPDELSLAIKIINSHYADKVVKEEEGETGEEDLLFQEEMIAHMLEELKEFPQKNELTGIREEGRVLIFNHSDPT
;
A
#
# COMPACT_ATOMS: atom_id res chain seq x y z
N MET A 1 18.01 -3.09 -14.05
CA MET A 1 17.78 -3.98 -12.88
C MET A 1 18.45 -3.37 -11.65
N LYS A 2 17.68 -2.69 -10.78
CA LYS A 2 18.18 -2.29 -9.45
C LYS A 2 18.12 -3.52 -8.56
N GLY A 3 19.27 -3.92 -8.01
CA GLY A 3 19.41 -5.14 -7.23
C GLY A 3 18.57 -5.11 -5.96
N VAL A 4 17.74 -6.13 -5.78
CA VAL A 4 17.12 -6.46 -4.49
C VAL A 4 18.21 -7.11 -3.65
N PHE A 5 18.64 -6.44 -2.58
CA PHE A 5 19.64 -6.97 -1.65
C PHE A 5 18.94 -7.38 -0.35
N SER A 6 18.80 -8.69 -0.13
CA SER A 6 18.42 -9.24 1.17
C SER A 6 19.68 -9.35 2.03
N ARG A 7 19.63 -8.83 3.26
CA ARG A 7 20.68 -9.03 4.27
C ARG A 7 20.09 -9.95 5.32
N ASP A 8 20.82 -11.04 5.59
CA ASP A 8 20.50 -12.17 6.46
C ASP A 8 19.71 -13.30 5.80
N GLY A 9 20.13 -14.55 6.09
CA GLY A 9 19.79 -15.79 5.40
C GLY A 9 18.35 -16.28 5.53
N GLU A 10 17.38 -15.37 5.60
CA GLU A 10 15.97 -15.68 5.43
C GLU A 10 15.63 -15.83 3.94
N SER A 11 14.91 -16.89 3.59
CA SER A 11 14.43 -17.09 2.22
C SER A 11 13.44 -15.98 1.87
N PHE A 12 13.72 -15.24 0.79
CA PHE A 12 12.81 -14.23 0.25
C PHE A 12 11.46 -14.89 -0.08
N THR A 13 10.37 -14.43 0.55
CA THR A 13 9.03 -15.04 0.43
C THR A 13 8.19 -14.34 -0.63
N SER A 14 7.10 -14.99 -1.09
CA SER A 14 6.13 -14.34 -2.01
C SER A 14 5.53 -13.06 -1.41
N SER A 15 5.25 -13.04 -0.10
CA SER A 15 4.79 -11.85 0.62
C SER A 15 5.79 -10.69 0.56
N MET A 16 7.10 -10.98 0.63
CA MET A 16 8.15 -9.96 0.48
C MET A 16 8.18 -9.44 -0.97
N SER A 17 8.07 -10.34 -1.96
CA SER A 17 7.97 -9.97 -3.39
C SER A 17 6.77 -9.08 -3.67
N LEU A 18 5.62 -9.37 -3.06
CA LEU A 18 4.40 -8.58 -3.18
C LEU A 18 4.61 -7.15 -2.65
N ILE A 19 5.17 -7.03 -1.45
CA ILE A 19 5.45 -5.72 -0.84
C ILE A 19 6.37 -4.89 -1.74
N VAL A 20 7.45 -5.50 -2.24
CA VAL A 20 8.38 -4.83 -3.17
C VAL A 20 7.66 -4.39 -4.44
N SER A 21 6.84 -5.27 -5.02
CA SER A 21 6.14 -4.99 -6.28
C SER A 21 5.11 -3.89 -6.15
N LEU A 22 4.33 -3.89 -5.05
CA LEU A 22 3.37 -2.83 -4.74
C LEU A 22 4.07 -1.51 -4.50
N LEU A 23 5.16 -1.50 -3.71
CA LEU A 23 5.90 -0.27 -3.49
C LEU A 23 6.44 0.25 -4.82
N ILE A 24 7.14 -0.55 -5.63
CA ILE A 24 7.68 -0.11 -6.93
C ILE A 24 6.58 0.45 -7.85
N ARG A 25 5.44 -0.24 -7.97
CA ARG A 25 4.31 0.16 -8.84
C ARG A 25 3.67 1.49 -8.43
N TYR A 26 3.71 1.81 -7.13
CA TYR A 26 2.99 2.93 -6.53
C TYR A 26 3.95 3.83 -5.73
N PRO A 27 4.58 4.82 -6.37
CA PRO A 27 5.61 5.67 -5.74
C PRO A 27 5.08 6.56 -4.60
N GLU A 28 3.76 6.76 -4.51
CA GLU A 28 3.11 7.49 -3.41
C GLU A 28 3.13 6.73 -2.08
N ILE A 29 3.29 5.40 -2.11
CA ILE A 29 3.29 4.58 -0.90
C ILE A 29 4.65 4.72 -0.20
N ALA A 30 4.62 5.27 1.01
CA ALA A 30 5.81 5.42 1.84
C ALA A 30 6.15 4.13 2.58
N THR A 31 5.14 3.50 3.17
CA THR A 31 5.28 2.20 3.84
C THR A 31 4.10 1.29 3.54
N LEU A 32 4.37 0.00 3.46
CA LEU A 32 3.37 -1.05 3.37
C LEU A 32 3.65 -2.07 4.45
N LYS A 33 2.69 -2.29 5.34
CA LYS A 33 2.77 -3.29 6.39
C LYS A 33 1.75 -4.40 6.17
N LEU A 34 2.20 -5.64 6.29
CA LEU A 34 1.36 -6.83 6.34
C LEU A 34 1.26 -7.25 7.81
N ASN A 35 0.05 -7.16 8.36
CA ASN A 35 -0.24 -7.51 9.74
C ASN A 35 -0.94 -8.88 9.80
N PRO A 36 -0.26 -9.93 10.32
CA PRO A 36 -0.86 -11.26 10.43
C PRO A 36 -1.95 -11.34 11.51
N ALA A 37 -1.92 -10.46 12.52
CA ALA A 37 -2.83 -10.53 13.67
C ALA A 37 -4.31 -10.39 13.29
N ASP A 38 -4.60 -9.59 12.26
CA ASP A 38 -5.94 -9.37 11.72
C ASP A 38 -5.99 -9.54 10.19
N SER A 39 -4.99 -10.21 9.62
CA SER A 39 -4.88 -10.47 8.17
C SER A 39 -5.12 -9.22 7.33
N SER A 40 -4.39 -8.14 7.64
CA SER A 40 -4.59 -6.84 6.99
C SER A 40 -3.32 -6.28 6.32
N LEU A 41 -3.54 -5.45 5.30
CA LEU A 41 -2.55 -4.59 4.68
C LEU A 41 -2.76 -3.17 5.18
N ILE A 42 -1.67 -2.49 5.55
CA ILE A 42 -1.67 -1.10 5.99
C ILE A 42 -0.76 -0.32 5.05
N PHE A 43 -1.37 0.52 4.22
CA PHE A 43 -0.70 1.43 3.30
C PHE A 43 -0.55 2.78 3.99
N SER A 44 0.65 3.35 4.00
CA SER A 44 0.87 4.70 4.54
C SER A 44 1.39 5.65 3.48
N PHE A 45 0.77 6.82 3.43
CA PHE A 45 1.07 7.91 2.53
C PHE A 45 1.50 9.13 3.33
N ILE A 46 2.49 9.87 2.82
CA ILE A 46 3.01 11.07 3.49
C ILE A 46 2.65 12.29 2.66
N PHE A 47 2.11 13.31 3.32
CA PHE A 47 1.78 14.59 2.71
C PHE A 47 2.60 15.71 3.33
N ARG A 48 3.22 16.54 2.50
CA ARG A 48 3.78 17.85 2.86
C ARG A 48 2.69 18.92 2.96
N HIS A 49 1.58 18.56 3.59
CA HIS A 49 0.38 19.38 3.71
C HIS A 49 -0.20 19.28 5.12
N LYS A 50 -0.68 20.40 5.64
CA LYS A 50 -1.37 20.48 6.92
C LYS A 50 -2.86 20.51 6.65
N PHE A 51 -3.50 19.36 6.74
CA PHE A 51 -4.94 19.26 6.56
C PHE A 51 -5.68 20.02 7.68
N ALA A 52 -6.66 20.83 7.29
CA ALA A 52 -7.67 21.31 8.23
C ALA A 52 -8.56 20.14 8.71
N ALA A 53 -9.29 20.31 9.81
CA ALA A 53 -10.14 19.25 10.35
C ALA A 53 -11.25 18.86 9.36
N GLU A 54 -11.86 19.86 8.72
CA GLU A 54 -12.94 19.70 7.74
C GLU A 54 -12.43 19.07 6.44
N GLU A 55 -11.26 19.52 5.96
CA GLU A 55 -10.60 18.97 4.77
C GLU A 55 -10.24 17.49 4.98
N LYS A 56 -9.63 17.15 6.13
CA LYS A 56 -9.33 15.77 6.51
C LYS A 56 -10.60 14.91 6.56
N LYS A 57 -11.70 15.44 7.12
CA LYS A 57 -12.97 14.72 7.20
C LYS A 57 -13.56 14.46 5.81
N ALA A 58 -13.65 15.50 4.98
CA ALA A 58 -14.20 15.39 3.63
C ALA A 58 -13.38 14.40 2.77
N PHE A 59 -12.06 14.50 2.83
CA PHE A 59 -11.18 13.60 2.09
C PHE A 59 -11.28 12.14 2.56
N ARG A 60 -11.38 11.93 3.88
CA ARG A 60 -11.63 10.59 4.45
C ARG A 60 -12.95 10.00 3.96
N GLU A 61 -14.01 10.80 3.95
CA GLU A 61 -15.34 10.38 3.50
C GLU A 61 -15.34 10.05 2.00
N GLU A 62 -14.72 10.89 1.17
CA GLU A 62 -14.59 10.66 -0.27
C GLU A 62 -13.86 9.35 -0.59
N LEU A 63 -12.68 9.14 0.03
CA LEU A 63 -11.93 7.89 -0.13
C LEU A 63 -12.79 6.71 0.31
N LYS A 64 -13.33 6.75 1.53
CA LYS A 64 -14.12 5.62 2.06
C LYS A 64 -15.31 5.28 1.16
N MET A 65 -16.09 6.28 0.74
CA MET A 65 -17.24 6.08 -0.14
C MET A 65 -16.82 5.50 -1.50
N SER A 66 -15.68 5.94 -2.04
CA SER A 66 -15.18 5.45 -3.33
C SER A 66 -14.77 3.98 -3.26
N LEU A 67 -14.07 3.58 -2.18
CA LEU A 67 -13.65 2.18 -1.98
C LEU A 67 -14.86 1.28 -1.68
N GLU A 68 -15.82 1.75 -0.89
CA GLU A 68 -17.08 1.02 -0.63
C GLU A 68 -17.93 0.86 -1.89
N ALA A 69 -17.99 1.90 -2.74
CA ALA A 69 -18.70 1.84 -4.01
C ALA A 69 -18.05 0.85 -4.98
N LEU A 70 -16.71 0.85 -5.07
CA LEU A 70 -15.98 -0.13 -5.88
C LEU A 70 -16.25 -1.56 -5.38
N ALA A 71 -16.12 -1.80 -4.09
CA ALA A 71 -16.40 -3.12 -3.50
C ALA A 71 -17.85 -3.58 -3.78
N PHE A 72 -18.82 -2.66 -3.75
CA PHE A 72 -20.20 -2.97 -4.13
C PHE A 72 -20.34 -3.39 -5.60
N LEU A 73 -19.67 -2.69 -6.51
CA LEU A 73 -19.66 -3.03 -7.94
C LEU A 73 -19.02 -4.40 -8.20
N ASP A 74 -17.94 -4.70 -7.48
CA ASP A 74 -17.22 -5.97 -7.57
C ASP A 74 -17.91 -7.12 -6.81
N GLN A 75 -19.02 -6.83 -6.13
CA GLN A 75 -19.80 -7.78 -5.32
C GLN A 75 -18.98 -8.40 -4.17
N VAL A 76 -17.98 -7.68 -3.68
CA VAL A 76 -17.13 -8.07 -2.56
C VAL A 76 -17.66 -7.41 -1.27
N LYS A 77 -17.47 -8.07 -0.13
CA LYS A 77 -17.81 -7.53 1.19
C LYS A 77 -16.57 -7.38 2.07
N PRO A 78 -15.96 -6.19 2.07
CA PRO A 78 -14.85 -5.86 2.96
C PRO A 78 -15.22 -5.97 4.44
N GLU A 79 -14.35 -6.58 5.23
CA GLU A 79 -14.47 -6.60 6.69
C GLU A 79 -13.79 -5.38 7.32
N ILE A 80 -12.71 -4.90 6.71
CA ILE A 80 -11.90 -3.79 7.22
C ILE A 80 -11.73 -2.75 6.12
N ILE A 81 -12.31 -1.57 6.27
CA ILE A 81 -11.94 -0.36 5.51
C ILE A 81 -11.72 0.77 6.51
N GLU A 82 -10.48 0.93 6.95
CA GLU A 82 -10.12 1.92 7.96
C GLU A 82 -9.18 2.96 7.38
N LEU A 83 -9.57 4.23 7.54
CA LEU A 83 -8.76 5.38 7.16
C LEU A 83 -8.42 6.19 8.40
N SER A 84 -7.14 6.44 8.59
CA SER A 84 -6.55 7.12 9.74
C SER A 84 -5.68 8.26 9.24
N PHE A 85 -5.70 9.42 9.91
CA PHE A 85 -4.65 10.41 9.67
C PHE A 85 -3.98 10.81 10.97
N LYS A 86 -2.65 10.86 10.93
CA LYS A 86 -1.80 11.29 12.02
C LYS A 86 -0.99 12.50 11.56
N LYS A 87 -0.87 13.50 12.42
CA LYS A 87 -0.06 14.69 12.16
C LYS A 87 1.25 14.56 12.91
N GLN A 88 2.36 14.78 12.22
CA GLN A 88 3.70 14.80 12.82
C GLN A 88 4.49 15.98 12.27
N GLY A 89 4.64 17.02 13.09
CA GLY A 89 5.29 18.26 12.70
C GLY A 89 4.59 18.95 11.52
N ALA A 90 5.30 19.06 10.40
CA ALA A 90 4.81 19.65 9.16
C ALA A 90 4.19 18.63 8.19
N LEU A 91 4.24 17.34 8.53
CA LEU A 91 3.75 16.25 7.69
C LEU A 91 2.43 15.71 8.23
N THR A 92 1.61 15.21 7.31
CA THR A 92 0.42 14.42 7.62
C THR A 92 0.58 13.04 7.02
N PHE A 93 0.31 12.01 7.81
CA PHE A 93 0.32 10.62 7.41
C PHE A 93 -1.12 10.16 7.24
N LEU A 94 -1.45 9.58 6.09
CA LEU A 94 -2.68 8.85 5.86
C LEU A 94 -2.37 7.37 5.90
N GLU A 95 -3.06 6.62 6.75
CA GLU A 95 -3.04 5.16 6.78
C GLU A 95 -4.36 4.64 6.22
N ILE A 96 -4.28 3.76 5.23
CA ILE A 96 -5.40 2.98 4.71
C ILE A 96 -5.15 1.53 5.11
N LYS A 97 -6.05 0.96 5.92
CA LYS A 97 -5.99 -0.42 6.36
C LYS A 97 -7.13 -1.21 5.72
N ARG A 98 -6.78 -2.34 5.11
CA ARG A 98 -7.68 -3.25 4.39
C ARG A 98 -7.45 -4.70 4.77
N ASP A 99 -8.49 -5.50 4.89
CA ASP A 99 -8.35 -6.94 5.04
C ASP A 99 -7.83 -7.56 3.74
N ILE A 100 -6.93 -8.53 3.86
CA ILE A 100 -6.30 -9.20 2.71
C ILE A 100 -7.34 -9.97 1.88
N ALA A 101 -8.36 -10.54 2.53
CA ALA A 101 -9.34 -11.40 1.88
C ALA A 101 -10.12 -10.69 0.76
N SER A 102 -10.50 -9.43 0.97
CA SER A 102 -11.30 -8.64 0.03
C SER A 102 -10.49 -7.60 -0.76
N PHE A 103 -9.23 -7.39 -0.44
CA PHE A 103 -8.41 -6.36 -1.09
C PHE A 103 -8.12 -6.71 -2.56
N SER A 104 -8.13 -5.68 -3.42
CA SER A 104 -7.75 -5.77 -4.83
C SER A 104 -6.75 -4.65 -5.21
N PRO A 105 -5.90 -4.86 -6.24
CA PRO A 105 -5.04 -3.81 -6.78
C PRO A 105 -5.82 -2.59 -7.29
N ASP A 106 -7.01 -2.80 -7.84
CA ASP A 106 -7.88 -1.75 -8.38
C ASP A 106 -8.33 -0.78 -7.29
N GLU A 107 -8.59 -1.28 -6.08
CA GLU A 107 -8.92 -0.46 -4.93
C GLU A 107 -7.77 0.50 -4.57
N LEU A 108 -6.55 -0.01 -4.52
CA LEU A 108 -5.36 0.79 -4.25
C LEU A 108 -5.10 1.82 -5.37
N SER A 109 -5.26 1.40 -6.62
CA SER A 109 -5.19 2.29 -7.78
C SER A 109 -6.22 3.42 -7.71
N LEU A 110 -7.47 3.13 -7.31
CA LEU A 110 -8.51 4.13 -7.11
C LEU A 110 -8.13 5.12 -6.00
N ALA A 111 -7.67 4.62 -4.85
CA ALA A 111 -7.23 5.47 -3.75
C ALA A 111 -6.09 6.42 -4.18
N ILE A 112 -5.12 5.92 -4.93
CA ILE A 112 -3.98 6.72 -5.43
C ILE A 112 -4.44 7.75 -6.47
N LYS A 113 -5.37 7.38 -7.36
CA LYS A 113 -5.96 8.34 -8.32
C LYS A 113 -6.66 9.49 -7.60
N ILE A 114 -7.44 9.20 -6.56
CA ILE A 114 -8.12 10.20 -5.73
C ILE A 114 -7.10 11.06 -4.95
N ILE A 115 -6.03 10.44 -4.40
CA ILE A 115 -4.94 11.18 -3.75
C ILE A 115 -4.30 12.16 -4.74
N ASN A 116 -3.95 11.70 -5.94
CA ASN A 116 -3.30 12.52 -6.94
C ASN A 116 -4.23 13.61 -7.51
N SER A 117 -5.54 13.37 -7.65
CA SER A 117 -6.46 14.39 -8.16
C SER A 117 -6.55 15.63 -7.26
N HIS A 118 -6.38 15.46 -5.95
CA HIS A 118 -6.48 16.55 -4.97
C HIS A 118 -5.13 17.05 -4.45
N TYR A 119 -4.12 16.18 -4.42
CA TYR A 119 -2.89 16.39 -3.66
C TYR A 119 -1.63 15.93 -4.40
N ALA A 120 -1.63 15.81 -5.73
CA ALA A 120 -0.46 15.35 -6.50
C ALA A 120 0.86 16.10 -6.20
N ASP A 121 0.78 17.41 -5.92
CA ASP A 121 1.92 18.27 -5.58
C ASP A 121 2.31 18.23 -4.09
N LYS A 122 1.43 17.66 -3.25
CA LYS A 122 1.56 17.62 -1.79
C LYS A 122 1.91 16.23 -1.27
N VAL A 123 1.52 15.18 -1.97
CA VAL A 123 1.89 13.80 -1.65
C VAL A 123 3.38 13.61 -1.92
N VAL A 124 4.09 13.00 -0.97
CA VAL A 124 5.50 12.65 -1.15
C VAL A 124 5.54 11.41 -2.03
N LYS A 125 6.19 11.55 -3.18
CA LYS A 125 6.46 10.45 -4.10
C LYS A 125 7.81 10.66 -4.78
N GLU A 126 8.44 9.56 -5.18
CA GLU A 126 9.66 9.58 -5.99
C GLU A 126 9.28 9.70 -7.47
N GLU A 127 10.13 10.33 -8.28
CA GLU A 127 9.89 10.41 -9.73
C GLU A 127 9.94 9.01 -10.34
N GLU A 128 8.91 8.67 -11.11
CA GLU A 128 8.89 7.46 -11.92
C GLU A 128 9.94 7.59 -13.03
N GLY A 129 10.73 6.54 -13.24
CA GLY A 129 11.38 6.35 -14.53
C GLY A 129 10.32 5.97 -15.57
N GLU A 130 10.53 6.34 -16.84
CA GLU A 130 9.66 5.90 -17.93
C GLU A 130 9.54 4.36 -17.91
N THR A 131 8.34 3.87 -17.57
CA THR A 131 7.99 2.45 -17.57
C THR A 131 6.99 2.25 -18.70
N GLY A 132 7.27 1.31 -19.61
CA GLY A 132 6.40 1.06 -20.77
C GLY A 132 5.04 0.47 -20.36
N GLU A 133 4.00 0.68 -21.17
CA GLU A 133 2.66 0.17 -20.89
C GLU A 133 2.61 -1.37 -20.76
N GLU A 134 3.39 -2.10 -21.57
CA GLU A 134 3.51 -3.56 -21.48
C GLU A 134 4.11 -4.02 -20.15
N ASP A 135 5.11 -3.30 -19.64
CA ASP A 135 5.74 -3.59 -18.35
C ASP A 135 4.76 -3.34 -17.18
N LEU A 136 3.90 -2.32 -17.31
CA LEU A 136 2.86 -2.02 -16.31
C LEU A 136 1.79 -3.12 -16.25
N LEU A 137 1.30 -3.58 -17.40
CA LEU A 137 0.30 -4.65 -17.47
C LEU A 137 0.85 -5.95 -16.87
N PHE A 138 2.10 -6.32 -17.22
CA PHE A 138 2.74 -7.48 -16.65
C PHE A 138 2.91 -7.38 -15.13
N GLN A 139 3.27 -6.19 -14.64
CA GLN A 139 3.38 -5.95 -13.20
C GLN A 139 2.03 -6.08 -12.47
N GLU A 140 0.94 -5.63 -13.09
CA GLU A 140 -0.41 -5.75 -12.54
C GLU A 140 -0.86 -7.21 -12.42
N GLU A 141 -0.66 -8.02 -13.46
CA GLU A 141 -0.97 -9.46 -13.43
C GLU A 141 -0.15 -10.19 -12.36
N MET A 142 1.15 -9.86 -12.25
CA MET A 142 2.02 -10.45 -11.23
C MET A 142 1.57 -10.08 -9.81
N ILE A 143 1.22 -8.80 -9.57
CA ILE A 143 0.70 -8.34 -8.27
C ILE A 143 -0.60 -9.07 -7.93
N ALA A 144 -1.52 -9.20 -8.89
CA ALA A 144 -2.78 -9.91 -8.68
C ALA A 144 -2.53 -11.37 -8.29
N HIS A 145 -1.63 -12.08 -8.99
CA HIS A 145 -1.25 -13.44 -8.66
C HIS A 145 -0.66 -13.58 -7.25
N MET A 146 0.28 -12.71 -6.88
CA MET A 146 0.89 -12.75 -5.54
C MET A 146 -0.10 -12.40 -4.42
N LEU A 147 -1.12 -11.57 -4.70
CA LEU A 147 -2.20 -11.32 -3.75
C LEU A 147 -3.07 -12.55 -3.54
N GLU A 148 -3.40 -13.28 -4.60
CA GLU A 148 -4.14 -14.55 -4.46
C GLU A 148 -3.31 -15.60 -3.70
N GLU A 149 -2.02 -15.73 -3.98
CA GLU A 149 -1.13 -16.57 -3.18
C GLU A 149 -1.11 -16.18 -1.70
N LEU A 150 -1.09 -14.87 -1.39
CA LEU A 150 -1.11 -14.39 -0.01
C LEU A 150 -2.44 -14.72 0.70
N LYS A 151 -3.56 -14.72 -0.02
CA LYS A 151 -4.87 -15.14 0.51
C LYS A 151 -4.89 -16.63 0.82
N GLU A 152 -4.30 -17.46 -0.03
CA GLU A 152 -4.22 -18.92 0.17
C GLU A 152 -3.19 -19.32 1.24
N PHE A 153 -2.06 -18.62 1.28
CA PHE A 153 -0.94 -18.88 2.19
C PHE A 153 -0.60 -17.62 3.01
N PRO A 154 -1.39 -17.31 4.06
CA PRO A 154 -1.16 -16.12 4.85
C PRO A 154 0.23 -16.09 5.49
N GLN A 155 0.88 -14.93 5.38
CA GLN A 155 2.14 -14.66 6.05
C GLN A 155 1.97 -14.76 7.57
N LYS A 156 2.89 -15.45 8.25
CA LYS A 156 2.83 -15.64 9.70
C LYS A 156 3.47 -14.52 10.50
N ASN A 157 4.52 -13.91 9.95
CA ASN A 157 5.25 -12.83 10.60
C ASN A 157 4.78 -11.47 10.09
N GLU A 158 4.89 -10.46 10.93
CA GLU A 158 4.66 -9.09 10.47
C GLU A 158 5.79 -8.67 9.52
N LEU A 159 5.40 -8.18 8.34
CA LEU A 159 6.34 -7.63 7.37
C LEU A 159 6.07 -6.14 7.19
N THR A 160 7.13 -5.33 7.18
CA THR A 160 7.04 -3.91 6.86
C THR A 160 8.00 -3.56 5.73
N GLY A 161 7.45 -3.15 4.60
CA GLY A 161 8.18 -2.51 3.51
C GLY A 161 8.26 -0.99 3.72
N ILE A 162 9.45 -0.43 3.59
CA ILE A 162 9.70 1.01 3.67
C ILE A 162 10.40 1.45 2.38
N ARG A 163 9.88 2.51 1.75
CA ARG A 163 10.56 3.20 0.66
C ARG A 163 11.55 4.22 1.22
N GLU A 164 12.80 4.14 0.78
CA GLU A 164 13.87 5.06 1.18
C GLU A 164 14.84 5.31 0.02
N GLU A 165 14.83 6.53 -0.54
CA GLU A 165 15.76 7.02 -1.57
C GLU A 165 15.92 6.07 -2.77
N GLY A 166 14.81 5.65 -3.38
CA GLY A 166 14.80 4.78 -4.53
C GLY A 166 15.15 3.32 -4.24
N ARG A 167 15.09 2.91 -2.97
CA ARG A 167 15.22 1.52 -2.49
C ARG A 167 13.99 1.13 -1.69
N VAL A 168 13.72 -0.18 -1.65
CA VAL A 168 12.73 -0.78 -0.76
C VAL A 168 13.47 -1.60 0.28
N LEU A 169 13.25 -1.28 1.55
CA LEU A 169 13.73 -2.05 2.69
C LEU A 169 12.58 -2.90 3.23
N ILE A 170 12.84 -4.16 3.57
CA ILE A 170 11.85 -5.04 4.19
C ILE A 170 12.34 -5.41 5.58
N PHE A 171 11.46 -5.25 6.56
CA PHE A 171 11.67 -5.67 7.94
C PHE A 171 10.74 -6.84 8.24
N ASN A 172 11.30 -7.95 8.70
CA ASN A 172 10.55 -9.10 9.20
C ASN A 172 10.55 -9.05 10.73
N HIS A 173 9.39 -8.78 11.32
CA HIS A 173 9.23 -8.86 12.75
C HIS A 173 8.74 -10.27 13.12
N SER A 174 9.71 -11.09 13.50
CA SER A 174 9.46 -12.37 14.16
C SER A 174 9.47 -12.12 15.67
N ASP A 175 8.38 -12.41 16.37
CA ASP A 175 8.45 -12.48 17.84
C ASP A 175 9.50 -13.52 18.21
N PRO A 176 10.45 -13.23 19.13
CA PRO A 176 11.38 -14.24 19.61
C PRO A 176 10.56 -15.28 20.38
N THR A 177 10.44 -16.48 19.80
CA THR A 177 9.85 -17.68 20.42
C THR A 177 10.49 -18.03 21.75
#